data_AF-A0A163JGX2-F1
#
_entry.id   AF-A0A163JGX2-F1
#
_cell.length_a   1.000
_cell.length_b   1.000
_cell.length_c   1.000
_cell.angle_alpha   90.00
_cell.angle_beta   90.00
_cell.angle_gamma   90.00
#
_symmetry.space_group_name_H-M   'P 1'
#
loop_
_entity.id
_entity.type
_entity.pdbx_description
1 polymer ?
#
loop_
_entity_poly.entity_id
_entity_poly.type
_entity_poly.pdbx_seq_one_letter_code
_entity_poly.pdbx_strand_id
1 'polypeptide(L)'
;MKFEEELKTKTHTPWRHLYVRYKDLTTELDKQATSGWHETDEQSFMGSFQHELEKVYSFVDGSLADLTRRVEQAESSINNLKQQSEQVDAPEPIKCAYDSLADHLTEILFDINDLSKYHQLNLTALEKLVKQHDKQQNRLVDLRAKYHGALLDKWPLDKIHFDVLIVRISNMQDVCRLKGHPRSKLDYSQGEDQTAFERATSKYWIHPDNITEVKSIILMYLPIHVFNQRKTYEHSDAAVSSVYFDNANYDLYSERLQREEGAEAIRFRWYGAATDDIYIERKTHHAPWLNGSSVKDRFRLKDNQVNSFLHGHYTPSDLIHDLKTKTKLDDDAIEQNAFIANGVQESVQQRHLKPMCRVFYNRTAFQLPGDQRLRLSLDHNLTFIREDDLDGKVRRVPQDGQEQWRRMDLGVDYPFRYVDPNDIHRFPYAVLETKIQRHLGQESPPWLDALLNSHLVHEVPRFSKYLHGASQLYKDSVPIMPWWICELEKDIRKQPMANIGLTRSLSAKPLFNGHHRRSLALAEQPSNDDDEPQQQKVIPYIAIKLSDPAQDQTTSSIDEKQHSIKCDGNGSLAPGLDGHHYWLSATLSLPTPD
;
A
#
# COMPACT_ATOMS: atom_id res chain seq x y z
N MET A 1 -17.21 4.98 -16.36
CA MET A 1 -17.33 3.72 -17.12
C MET A 1 -18.35 2.83 -16.41
N LYS A 2 -19.24 2.14 -17.12
CA LYS A 2 -20.13 1.14 -16.49
C LYS A 2 -19.29 -0.11 -16.21
N PHE A 3 -19.49 -0.77 -15.07
CA PHE A 3 -18.66 -1.92 -14.68
C PHE A 3 -18.71 -3.08 -15.68
N GLU A 4 -19.80 -3.23 -16.44
CA GLU A 4 -19.90 -4.22 -17.53
C GLU A 4 -18.84 -3.99 -18.64
N GLU A 5 -18.48 -2.74 -18.94
CA GLU A 5 -17.44 -2.37 -19.91
C GLU A 5 -16.05 -2.68 -19.35
N GLU A 6 -15.84 -2.37 -18.07
CA GLU A 6 -14.62 -2.68 -17.32
C GLU A 6 -14.37 -4.19 -17.24
N LEU A 7 -15.40 -4.99 -16.94
CA LEU A 7 -15.31 -6.45 -16.90
C LEU A 7 -14.98 -7.01 -18.29
N LYS A 8 -15.61 -6.52 -19.36
CA LYS A 8 -15.33 -6.96 -20.75
C LYS A 8 -13.90 -6.62 -21.19
N THR A 9 -13.40 -5.44 -20.84
CA THR A 9 -12.06 -4.98 -21.24
C THR A 9 -10.94 -5.64 -20.44
N LYS A 10 -11.17 -5.97 -19.16
CA LYS A 10 -10.18 -6.62 -18.29
C LYS A 10 -10.29 -8.16 -18.23
N THR A 11 -11.27 -8.76 -18.92
CA THR A 11 -11.40 -10.23 -19.02
C THR A 11 -10.15 -10.86 -19.64
N HIS A 12 -9.48 -11.76 -18.92
CA HIS A 12 -8.44 -12.61 -19.50
C HIS A 12 -9.08 -13.61 -20.48
N THR A 13 -8.84 -13.42 -21.79
CA THR A 13 -9.52 -14.13 -22.89
C THR A 13 -9.60 -15.66 -22.73
N PRO A 14 -8.52 -16.38 -22.34
CA PRO A 14 -8.57 -17.84 -22.15
C PRO A 14 -9.60 -18.30 -21.11
N TRP A 15 -9.90 -17.47 -20.11
CA TRP A 15 -10.79 -17.80 -19.00
C TRP A 15 -12.18 -17.15 -19.12
N ARG A 16 -12.51 -16.55 -20.27
CA ARG A 16 -13.75 -15.77 -20.49
C ARG A 16 -15.05 -16.45 -20.05
N HIS A 17 -15.13 -17.77 -20.17
CA HIS A 17 -16.32 -18.56 -19.81
C HIS A 17 -16.44 -18.84 -18.29
N LEU A 18 -15.35 -18.67 -17.54
CA LEU A 18 -15.27 -18.92 -16.10
C LEU A 18 -15.71 -17.69 -15.29
N TYR A 19 -15.47 -16.48 -15.81
CA TYR A 19 -15.94 -15.23 -15.21
C TYR A 19 -17.46 -15.25 -14.92
N VAL A 20 -17.87 -14.47 -13.91
CA VAL A 20 -19.28 -14.24 -13.56
C VAL A 20 -20.02 -13.70 -14.78
N ARG A 21 -21.18 -14.30 -15.08
CA ARG A 21 -22.15 -13.81 -16.09
C ARG A 21 -22.88 -12.56 -15.60
N TYR A 22 -22.11 -11.52 -15.29
CA TYR A 22 -22.57 -10.29 -14.67
C TYR A 22 -23.71 -9.65 -15.45
N LYS A 23 -23.57 -9.55 -16.78
CA LYS A 23 -24.61 -8.98 -17.65
C LYS A 23 -25.95 -9.71 -17.51
N ASP A 24 -25.92 -11.04 -17.52
CA ASP A 24 -27.14 -11.87 -17.51
C ASP A 24 -27.86 -11.70 -16.16
N LEU A 25 -27.11 -11.76 -15.05
CA LEU A 25 -27.63 -11.53 -13.70
C LEU A 25 -28.12 -10.09 -13.49
N THR A 26 -27.42 -9.07 -13.99
CA THR A 26 -27.95 -7.69 -13.94
C THR A 26 -29.21 -7.54 -14.79
N THR A 27 -29.32 -8.24 -15.91
CA THR A 27 -30.54 -8.23 -16.76
C THR A 27 -31.71 -8.92 -16.05
N GLU A 28 -31.45 -9.94 -15.24
CA GLU A 28 -32.45 -10.57 -14.36
C GLU A 28 -32.93 -9.61 -13.26
N LEU A 29 -32.00 -8.90 -12.60
CA LEU A 29 -32.32 -7.85 -11.62
C LEU A 29 -33.04 -6.64 -12.22
N ASP A 30 -32.77 -6.28 -13.48
CA ASP A 30 -33.39 -5.12 -14.14
C ASP A 30 -34.82 -5.44 -14.64
N LYS A 31 -35.14 -6.70 -14.97
CA LYS A 31 -36.52 -7.13 -15.31
C LYS A 31 -37.50 -6.88 -14.16
N GLN A 32 -37.04 -6.94 -12.91
CA GLN A 32 -37.88 -6.66 -11.74
C GLN A 32 -38.55 -5.30 -11.80
N ALA A 33 -37.83 -4.29 -12.29
CA ALA A 33 -38.31 -2.91 -12.37
C ALA A 33 -39.43 -2.74 -13.40
N THR A 34 -39.64 -3.71 -14.30
CA THR A 34 -40.68 -3.68 -15.33
C THR A 34 -41.81 -4.69 -15.12
N SER A 35 -41.57 -5.84 -14.48
CA SER A 35 -42.60 -6.88 -14.27
C SER A 35 -42.98 -7.16 -12.80
N GLY A 36 -42.28 -6.58 -11.83
CA GLY A 36 -42.37 -6.99 -10.43
C GLY A 36 -41.37 -8.10 -10.09
N TRP A 37 -41.26 -8.42 -8.79
CA TRP A 37 -40.37 -9.45 -8.26
C TRP A 37 -41.19 -10.42 -7.39
N HIS A 38 -41.17 -11.70 -7.76
CA HIS A 38 -41.88 -12.75 -7.06
C HIS A 38 -40.91 -13.75 -6.41
N GLU A 39 -41.43 -14.60 -5.52
CA GLU A 39 -40.64 -15.63 -4.83
C GLU A 39 -39.93 -16.59 -5.80
N THR A 40 -40.53 -16.88 -6.96
CA THR A 40 -39.91 -17.67 -8.03
C THR A 40 -38.69 -17.00 -8.65
N ASP A 41 -38.72 -15.67 -8.76
CA ASP A 41 -37.65 -14.90 -9.38
C ASP A 41 -36.48 -14.72 -8.39
N GLU A 42 -36.80 -14.49 -7.11
CA GLU A 42 -35.85 -14.53 -6.00
C GLU A 42 -35.13 -15.90 -5.93
N GLN A 43 -35.88 -17.01 -6.01
CA GLN A 43 -35.30 -18.36 -6.02
C GLN A 43 -34.43 -18.61 -7.27
N SER A 44 -34.87 -18.16 -8.46
CA SER A 44 -34.09 -18.23 -9.72
C SER A 44 -32.76 -17.50 -9.62
N PHE A 45 -32.81 -16.24 -9.20
CA PHE A 45 -31.63 -15.38 -9.08
C PHE A 45 -30.68 -15.88 -7.99
N MET A 46 -31.21 -16.30 -6.84
CA MET A 46 -30.39 -16.90 -5.77
C MET A 46 -29.68 -18.17 -6.23
N GLY A 47 -30.35 -19.05 -6.97
CA GLY A 47 -29.73 -20.24 -7.57
C GLY A 47 -28.64 -19.89 -8.57
N SER A 48 -28.90 -18.92 -9.45
CA SER A 48 -27.95 -18.45 -10.45
C SER A 48 -26.73 -17.75 -9.84
N PHE A 49 -26.93 -16.87 -8.85
CA PHE A 49 -25.87 -16.21 -8.09
C PHE A 49 -24.99 -17.22 -7.34
N GLN A 50 -25.61 -18.20 -6.67
CA GLN A 50 -24.89 -19.26 -5.97
C GLN A 50 -24.05 -20.11 -6.93
N HIS A 51 -24.59 -20.46 -8.10
CA HIS A 51 -23.86 -21.21 -9.13
C HIS A 51 -22.65 -20.41 -9.68
N GLU A 52 -22.80 -19.10 -9.92
CA GLU A 52 -21.68 -18.27 -10.37
C GLU A 52 -20.60 -18.11 -9.28
N LEU A 53 -20.98 -18.00 -8.00
CA LEU A 53 -20.05 -18.02 -6.86
C LEU A 53 -19.28 -19.34 -6.78
N GLU A 54 -19.99 -20.47 -6.81
CA GLU A 54 -19.39 -21.81 -6.76
C GLU A 54 -18.43 -22.07 -7.93
N LYS A 55 -18.81 -21.66 -9.15
CA LYS A 55 -17.97 -21.73 -10.35
C LYS A 55 -16.67 -20.93 -10.17
N VAL A 56 -16.78 -19.67 -9.73
CA VAL A 56 -15.61 -18.80 -9.52
C VAL A 56 -14.70 -19.37 -8.44
N TYR A 57 -15.27 -19.78 -7.29
CA TYR A 57 -14.51 -20.37 -6.21
C TYR A 57 -13.76 -21.63 -6.67
N SER A 58 -14.47 -22.59 -7.28
CA SER A 58 -13.89 -23.88 -7.69
C SER A 58 -12.75 -23.72 -8.69
N PHE A 59 -12.85 -22.73 -9.60
CA PHE A 59 -11.76 -22.43 -10.53
C PHE A 59 -10.55 -21.79 -9.83
N VAL A 60 -10.77 -20.84 -8.90
CA VAL A 60 -9.66 -20.19 -8.20
C VAL A 60 -8.95 -21.16 -7.27
N ASP A 61 -9.70 -21.96 -6.51
CA ASP A 61 -9.18 -23.00 -5.61
C ASP A 61 -8.37 -24.05 -6.37
N GLY A 62 -8.94 -24.63 -7.43
CA GLY A 62 -8.23 -25.60 -8.29
C GLY A 62 -6.99 -25.02 -8.96
N SER A 63 -7.02 -23.76 -9.40
CA SER A 63 -5.85 -23.08 -9.98
C SER A 63 -4.78 -22.78 -8.93
N LEU A 64 -5.17 -22.42 -7.71
CA LEU A 64 -4.25 -22.17 -6.60
C LEU A 64 -3.58 -23.47 -6.14
N ALA A 65 -4.31 -24.59 -6.13
CA ALA A 65 -3.77 -25.91 -5.85
C ALA A 65 -2.73 -26.35 -6.89
N ASP A 66 -2.99 -26.12 -8.19
CA ASP A 66 -1.99 -26.39 -9.25
C ASP A 66 -0.72 -25.54 -9.10
N LEU A 67 -0.88 -24.24 -8.85
CA LEU A 67 0.24 -23.33 -8.63
C LEU A 67 1.06 -23.73 -7.39
N THR A 68 0.40 -24.15 -6.30
CA THR A 68 1.05 -24.65 -5.09
C THR A 68 1.87 -25.92 -5.38
N ARG A 69 1.30 -26.88 -6.12
CA ARG A 69 1.99 -28.10 -6.57
C ARG A 69 3.21 -27.79 -7.44
N ARG A 70 3.11 -26.80 -8.34
CA ARG A 70 4.24 -26.35 -9.19
C ARG A 70 5.34 -25.68 -8.37
N VAL A 71 4.99 -24.88 -7.37
CA VAL A 71 5.92 -24.28 -6.39
C VAL A 71 6.67 -25.38 -5.61
N GLU A 72 5.98 -26.42 -5.15
CA GLU A 72 6.58 -27.55 -4.42
C GLU A 72 7.52 -28.40 -5.29
N GLN A 73 7.18 -28.58 -6.56
CA GLN A 73 8.05 -29.26 -7.54
C GLN A 73 9.32 -28.45 -7.83
N ALA A 74 9.21 -27.12 -7.95
CA ALA A 74 10.37 -26.23 -8.09
C ALA A 74 11.25 -26.25 -6.84
N GLU A 75 10.65 -26.18 -5.64
CA GLU A 75 11.35 -26.23 -4.35
C GLU A 75 12.13 -27.53 -4.17
N SER A 76 11.50 -28.67 -4.48
CA SER A 76 12.14 -29.99 -4.46
C SER A 76 13.32 -30.06 -5.43
N SER A 77 13.16 -29.51 -6.64
CA SER A 77 14.23 -29.47 -7.66
C SER A 77 15.41 -28.60 -7.22
N ILE A 78 15.15 -27.45 -6.60
CA ILE A 78 16.18 -26.56 -6.04
C ILE A 78 16.95 -27.25 -4.91
N ASN A 79 16.26 -27.97 -4.03
CA ASN A 79 16.91 -28.67 -2.91
C ASN A 79 17.80 -29.83 -3.42
N ASN A 80 17.38 -30.54 -4.47
CA ASN A 80 18.23 -31.54 -5.13
C ASN A 80 19.48 -30.91 -5.78
N LEU A 81 19.35 -29.74 -6.44
CA LEU A 81 20.50 -29.04 -7.00
C LEU A 81 21.48 -28.54 -5.93
N LYS A 82 20.99 -28.08 -4.77
CA LYS A 82 21.85 -27.67 -3.64
C LYS A 82 22.73 -28.81 -3.14
N GLN A 83 22.18 -30.01 -3.00
CA GLN A 83 22.93 -31.21 -2.60
C GLN A 83 23.99 -31.60 -3.66
N GLN A 84 23.77 -31.26 -4.93
CA GLN A 84 24.73 -31.48 -6.01
C GLN A 84 25.78 -30.36 -6.11
N SER A 85 25.52 -29.18 -5.55
CA SER A 85 26.37 -27.98 -5.67
C SER A 85 27.23 -27.71 -4.42
N GLU A 86 27.58 -28.74 -3.63
CA GLU A 86 28.49 -28.59 -2.48
C GLU A 86 29.98 -28.41 -2.88
N GLN A 87 30.29 -28.41 -4.18
CA GLN A 87 31.63 -28.11 -4.71
C GLN A 87 31.77 -26.62 -5.07
N VAL A 88 32.95 -26.06 -4.82
CA VAL A 88 33.24 -24.61 -4.80
C VAL A 88 33.07 -23.92 -6.17
N ASP A 89 33.09 -24.66 -7.27
CA ASP A 89 32.73 -24.18 -8.61
C ASP A 89 31.63 -25.06 -9.20
N ALA A 90 30.37 -24.60 -9.12
CA ALA A 90 29.24 -25.31 -9.71
C ALA A 90 29.39 -25.40 -11.25
N PRO A 91 29.39 -26.62 -11.85
CA PRO A 91 29.50 -26.78 -13.30
C PRO A 91 28.43 -26.00 -14.08
N GLU A 92 28.74 -25.54 -15.29
CA GLU A 92 27.80 -24.81 -16.16
C GLU A 92 26.42 -25.49 -16.34
N PRO A 93 26.30 -26.83 -16.44
CA PRO A 93 25.00 -27.49 -16.41
C PRO A 93 24.14 -27.18 -15.17
N ILE A 94 24.76 -27.04 -13.99
CA ILE A 94 24.07 -26.69 -12.73
C ILE A 94 23.66 -25.20 -12.75
N LYS A 95 24.54 -24.30 -13.24
CA LYS A 95 24.19 -22.88 -13.38
C LYS A 95 23.01 -22.66 -14.32
N CYS A 96 22.99 -23.38 -15.45
CA CYS A 96 21.88 -23.43 -16.40
C CYS A 96 20.59 -24.00 -15.78
N ALA A 97 20.68 -25.03 -14.93
CA ALA A 97 19.53 -25.60 -14.24
C ALA A 97 18.87 -24.58 -13.28
N TYR A 98 19.67 -23.83 -12.51
CA TYR A 98 19.16 -22.73 -11.68
C TYR A 98 18.47 -21.62 -12.51
N ASP A 99 18.96 -21.30 -13.71
CA ASP A 99 18.29 -20.34 -14.59
C ASP A 99 16.98 -20.85 -15.18
N SER A 100 16.93 -22.13 -15.56
CA SER A 100 15.69 -22.78 -16.01
C SER A 100 14.62 -22.78 -14.91
N LEU A 101 15.03 -23.06 -13.66
CA LEU A 101 14.13 -22.98 -12.50
C LEU A 101 13.69 -21.55 -12.21
N ALA A 102 14.57 -20.56 -12.32
CA ALA A 102 14.20 -19.15 -12.15
C ALA A 102 13.24 -18.66 -13.26
N ASP A 103 13.40 -19.13 -14.51
CA ASP A 103 12.42 -18.87 -15.58
C ASP A 103 11.06 -19.49 -15.23
N HIS A 104 11.03 -20.73 -14.75
CA HIS A 104 9.78 -21.40 -14.38
C HIS A 104 9.09 -20.75 -13.16
N LEU A 105 9.86 -20.31 -12.16
CA LEU A 105 9.35 -19.51 -11.04
C LEU A 105 8.76 -18.18 -11.51
N THR A 106 9.35 -17.55 -12.54
CA THR A 106 8.79 -16.37 -13.19
C THR A 106 7.50 -16.69 -13.95
N GLU A 107 7.37 -17.84 -14.63
CA GLU A 107 6.10 -18.29 -15.23
C GLU A 107 5.00 -18.45 -14.17
N ILE A 108 5.29 -19.15 -13.06
CA ILE A 108 4.36 -19.30 -11.93
C ILE A 108 3.93 -17.93 -11.38
N LEU A 109 4.86 -16.98 -11.26
CA LEU A 109 4.58 -15.63 -10.75
C LEU A 109 3.67 -14.81 -11.68
N PHE A 110 3.78 -15.00 -13.00
CA PHE A 110 2.84 -14.44 -13.98
C PHE A 110 1.46 -15.11 -13.89
N ASP A 111 1.41 -16.43 -13.73
CA ASP A 111 0.14 -17.16 -13.57
C ASP A 111 -0.59 -16.75 -12.27
N ILE A 112 0.13 -16.52 -11.17
CA ILE A 112 -0.41 -15.94 -9.92
C ILE A 112 -0.95 -14.53 -10.15
N ASN A 113 -0.25 -13.68 -10.90
CA ASN A 113 -0.73 -12.34 -11.25
C ASN A 113 -2.05 -12.39 -12.03
N ASP A 114 -2.12 -13.25 -13.05
CA ASP A 114 -3.31 -13.37 -13.88
C ASP A 114 -4.49 -13.92 -13.07
N LEU A 115 -4.25 -14.94 -12.22
CA LEU A 115 -5.26 -15.52 -11.32
C LEU A 115 -5.74 -14.50 -10.26
N SER A 116 -4.83 -13.68 -9.74
CA SER A 116 -5.16 -12.61 -8.79
C SER A 116 -6.05 -11.52 -9.43
N LYS A 117 -5.75 -11.12 -10.68
CA LYS A 117 -6.61 -10.21 -11.45
C LYS A 117 -7.99 -10.82 -11.74
N TYR A 118 -8.04 -12.10 -12.12
CA TYR A 118 -9.29 -12.84 -12.28
C TYR A 118 -10.12 -12.85 -10.98
N HIS A 119 -9.50 -13.21 -9.85
CA HIS A 119 -10.14 -13.29 -8.55
C HIS A 119 -10.75 -11.94 -8.13
N GLN A 120 -9.95 -10.86 -8.18
CA GLN A 120 -10.39 -9.53 -7.77
C GLN A 120 -11.54 -8.97 -8.63
N LEU A 121 -11.52 -9.21 -9.95
CA LEU A 121 -12.59 -8.80 -10.86
C LEU A 121 -13.91 -9.53 -10.56
N ASN A 122 -13.85 -10.85 -10.33
CA ASN A 122 -15.03 -11.63 -10.04
C ASN A 122 -15.59 -11.36 -8.63
N LEU A 123 -14.73 -11.17 -7.63
CA LEU A 123 -15.15 -10.73 -6.29
C LEU A 123 -15.86 -9.37 -6.35
N THR A 124 -15.31 -8.41 -7.11
CA THR A 124 -15.94 -7.11 -7.35
C THR A 124 -17.28 -7.24 -8.09
N ALA A 125 -17.39 -8.18 -9.04
CA ALA A 125 -18.63 -8.44 -9.75
C ALA A 125 -19.73 -8.99 -8.83
N LEU A 126 -19.39 -9.99 -7.99
CA LEU A 126 -20.30 -10.54 -7.00
C LEU A 126 -20.74 -9.47 -5.98
N GLU A 127 -19.81 -8.70 -5.42
CA GLU A 127 -20.16 -7.60 -4.51
C GLU A 127 -21.07 -6.55 -5.16
N LYS A 128 -20.90 -6.25 -6.46
CA LYS A 128 -21.75 -5.30 -7.18
C LYS A 128 -23.15 -5.87 -7.43
N LEU A 129 -23.27 -7.17 -7.72
CA LEU A 129 -24.56 -7.86 -7.83
C LEU A 129 -25.32 -7.85 -6.49
N VAL A 130 -24.65 -8.18 -5.39
CA VAL A 130 -25.23 -8.08 -4.02
C VAL A 130 -25.71 -6.66 -3.72
N LYS A 131 -24.88 -5.64 -4.02
CA LYS A 131 -25.24 -4.22 -3.84
C LYS A 131 -26.36 -3.74 -4.78
N GLN A 132 -26.57 -4.38 -5.93
CA GLN A 132 -27.66 -4.06 -6.86
C GLN A 132 -28.97 -4.69 -6.40
N HIS A 133 -28.91 -5.97 -5.97
CA HIS A 133 -30.02 -6.69 -5.37
C HIS A 133 -30.57 -5.96 -4.13
N ASP A 134 -29.73 -5.70 -3.13
CA ASP A 134 -30.22 -5.19 -1.84
C ASP A 134 -30.72 -3.72 -1.89
N LYS A 135 -30.46 -3.01 -2.99
CA LYS A 135 -31.07 -1.70 -3.28
C LYS A 135 -32.53 -1.78 -3.72
N GLN A 136 -33.02 -2.95 -4.09
CA GLN A 136 -34.38 -3.14 -4.56
C GLN A 136 -35.36 -3.03 -3.39
N GLN A 137 -36.48 -2.34 -3.63
CA GLN A 137 -37.47 -2.03 -2.59
C GLN A 137 -38.29 -3.26 -2.16
N ASN A 138 -38.48 -4.22 -3.06
CA ASN A 138 -39.29 -5.42 -2.86
C ASN A 138 -38.45 -6.71 -2.65
N ARG A 139 -37.19 -6.59 -2.19
CA ARG A 139 -36.34 -7.78 -1.94
C ARG A 139 -36.95 -8.68 -0.86
N LEU A 140 -36.92 -10.00 -1.07
CA LEU A 140 -37.44 -10.95 -0.08
C LEU A 140 -36.35 -11.44 0.88
N VAL A 141 -35.08 -11.34 0.49
CA VAL A 141 -33.91 -11.77 1.27
C VAL A 141 -32.89 -10.63 1.41
N ASP A 142 -32.20 -10.58 2.55
CA ASP A 142 -30.96 -9.81 2.70
C ASP A 142 -29.80 -10.62 2.10
N LEU A 143 -29.46 -10.35 0.84
CA LEU A 143 -28.42 -11.09 0.14
C LEU A 143 -27.04 -10.75 0.70
N ARG A 144 -26.78 -9.52 1.14
CA ARG A 144 -25.52 -9.14 1.81
C ARG A 144 -25.25 -9.98 3.06
N ALA A 145 -26.25 -10.17 3.91
CA ALA A 145 -26.13 -11.02 5.11
C ALA A 145 -25.90 -12.49 4.72
N LYS A 146 -26.68 -13.02 3.77
CA LYS A 146 -26.55 -14.40 3.28
C LYS A 146 -25.21 -14.66 2.58
N TYR A 147 -24.71 -13.67 1.83
CA TYR A 147 -23.43 -13.69 1.15
C TYR A 147 -22.26 -13.72 2.13
N HIS A 148 -22.24 -12.78 3.10
CA HIS A 148 -21.15 -12.66 4.06
C HIS A 148 -21.19 -13.67 5.23
N GLY A 149 -22.28 -14.41 5.40
CA GLY A 149 -22.35 -15.61 6.23
C GLY A 149 -22.31 -16.88 5.38
N ALA A 150 -23.44 -17.60 5.35
CA ALA A 150 -23.56 -18.97 4.82
C ALA A 150 -22.92 -19.23 3.44
N LEU A 151 -22.93 -18.27 2.50
CA LEU A 151 -22.31 -18.48 1.19
C LEU A 151 -20.78 -18.39 1.24
N LEU A 152 -20.18 -17.38 1.87
CA LEU A 152 -18.72 -17.28 2.01
C LEU A 152 -18.16 -18.24 3.08
N ASP A 153 -18.96 -18.74 4.01
CA ASP A 153 -18.55 -19.86 4.87
C ASP A 153 -18.41 -21.18 4.09
N LYS A 154 -19.25 -21.39 3.08
CA LYS A 154 -19.19 -22.58 2.21
C LYS A 154 -18.18 -22.44 1.07
N TRP A 155 -18.07 -21.24 0.47
CA TRP A 155 -17.16 -20.92 -0.63
C TRP A 155 -16.33 -19.68 -0.26
N PRO A 156 -15.26 -19.82 0.55
CA PRO A 156 -14.50 -18.73 1.17
C PRO A 156 -13.60 -17.95 0.20
N LEU A 157 -14.21 -17.37 -0.83
CA LEU A 157 -13.56 -16.59 -1.89
C LEU A 157 -12.79 -15.37 -1.32
N ASP A 158 -13.20 -14.82 -0.18
CA ASP A 158 -12.56 -13.67 0.45
C ASP A 158 -11.39 -14.04 1.40
N LYS A 159 -11.20 -15.34 1.70
CA LYS A 159 -10.07 -15.87 2.48
C LYS A 159 -8.93 -16.39 1.59
N ILE A 160 -9.02 -16.20 0.26
CA ILE A 160 -7.99 -16.61 -0.69
C ILE A 160 -6.83 -15.59 -0.66
N HIS A 161 -5.62 -16.08 -0.40
CA HIS A 161 -4.43 -15.25 -0.23
C HIS A 161 -3.26 -15.77 -1.07
N PHE A 162 -2.79 -14.95 -2.02
CA PHE A 162 -1.67 -15.30 -2.90
C PHE A 162 -0.29 -15.06 -2.26
N ASP A 163 -0.22 -14.22 -1.22
CA ASP A 163 1.03 -13.74 -0.64
C ASP A 163 1.96 -14.84 -0.10
N VAL A 164 1.41 -15.94 0.43
CA VAL A 164 2.21 -17.07 0.94
C VAL A 164 3.01 -17.73 -0.18
N LEU A 165 2.40 -17.95 -1.35
CA LEU A 165 3.10 -18.48 -2.53
C LEU A 165 4.12 -17.47 -3.06
N ILE A 166 3.78 -16.18 -3.08
CA ILE A 166 4.67 -15.11 -3.52
C ILE A 166 5.94 -15.04 -2.64
N VAL A 167 5.82 -15.21 -1.31
CA VAL A 167 6.98 -15.31 -0.40
C VAL A 167 7.81 -16.57 -0.66
N ARG A 168 7.19 -17.75 -0.86
CA ARG A 168 7.91 -18.99 -1.22
C ARG A 168 8.69 -18.81 -2.53
N ILE A 169 8.06 -18.24 -3.56
CA ILE A 169 8.69 -17.94 -4.85
C ILE A 169 9.85 -16.97 -4.68
N SER A 170 9.70 -15.91 -3.88
CA SER A 170 10.78 -14.97 -3.60
C SER A 170 12.02 -15.63 -3.00
N ASN A 171 11.83 -16.52 -2.01
CA ASN A 171 12.94 -17.23 -1.37
C ASN A 171 13.67 -18.15 -2.36
N MET A 172 12.91 -18.85 -3.22
CA MET A 172 13.47 -19.70 -4.26
C MET A 172 14.18 -18.91 -5.38
N GLN A 173 13.63 -17.76 -5.79
CA GLN A 173 14.27 -16.89 -6.77
C GLN A 173 15.60 -16.32 -6.25
N ASP A 174 15.69 -15.95 -4.97
CA ASP A 174 16.96 -15.51 -4.36
C ASP A 174 18.02 -16.62 -4.39
N VAL A 175 17.63 -17.85 -4.02
CA VAL A 175 18.48 -19.03 -4.13
C VAL A 175 18.95 -19.28 -5.57
N CYS A 176 18.07 -19.15 -6.57
CA CYS A 176 18.47 -19.30 -7.97
C CYS A 176 19.41 -18.18 -8.46
N ARG A 177 19.25 -16.94 -8.00
CA ARG A 177 20.20 -15.84 -8.30
C ARG A 177 21.58 -16.14 -7.75
N LEU A 178 21.64 -16.64 -6.52
CA LEU A 178 22.88 -17.02 -5.85
C LEU A 178 23.44 -18.36 -6.35
N LYS A 179 22.79 -19.05 -7.31
CA LYS A 179 23.18 -20.38 -7.80
C LYS A 179 23.37 -21.41 -6.67
N GLY A 180 22.54 -21.32 -5.63
CA GLY A 180 22.61 -22.19 -4.44
C GLY A 180 23.55 -21.71 -3.33
N HIS A 181 24.44 -20.76 -3.58
CA HIS A 181 25.38 -20.26 -2.56
C HIS A 181 24.66 -19.53 -1.42
N PRO A 182 25.07 -19.72 -0.15
CA PRO A 182 24.54 -18.95 0.97
C PRO A 182 25.01 -17.49 0.89
N ARG A 183 24.13 -16.53 1.22
CA ARG A 183 24.54 -15.15 1.52
C ARG A 183 25.46 -15.12 2.75
N SER A 184 26.32 -14.11 2.85
CA SER A 184 27.24 -14.02 3.99
C SER A 184 26.46 -13.74 5.28
N LYS A 185 26.95 -14.22 6.43
CA LYS A 185 26.23 -14.03 7.71
C LYS A 185 26.23 -12.57 8.18
N LEU A 186 27.17 -11.72 7.73
CA LEU A 186 27.19 -10.30 8.07
C LEU A 186 26.08 -9.50 7.38
N ASP A 187 25.54 -10.01 6.27
CA ASP A 187 24.52 -9.32 5.49
C ASP A 187 23.20 -9.14 6.27
N TYR A 188 22.84 -10.11 7.11
CA TYR A 188 21.57 -10.07 7.85
C TYR A 188 21.61 -9.20 9.13
N SER A 189 22.78 -9.02 9.75
CA SER A 189 22.91 -8.31 11.03
C SER A 189 22.86 -6.79 10.93
N GLN A 190 23.09 -6.20 9.75
CA GLN A 190 23.15 -4.74 9.62
C GLN A 190 21.78 -4.03 9.58
N GLY A 191 20.66 -4.77 9.61
CA GLY A 191 19.33 -4.22 9.35
C GLY A 191 18.62 -3.53 10.53
N GLU A 192 19.09 -3.69 11.77
CA GLU A 192 18.27 -3.35 12.95
C GLU A 192 18.54 -1.96 13.54
N ASP A 193 19.78 -1.57 13.81
CA ASP A 193 20.10 -0.32 14.53
C ASP A 193 21.24 0.52 13.90
N GLN A 194 20.87 1.39 12.97
CA GLN A 194 21.64 2.61 12.67
C GLN A 194 20.67 3.80 12.65
N THR A 195 20.87 4.72 13.61
CA THR A 195 19.84 5.64 14.13
C THR A 195 19.66 6.92 13.34
N ALA A 196 20.65 7.36 12.55
CA ALA A 196 20.57 8.61 11.79
C ALA A 196 21.25 8.51 10.41
N PHE A 197 20.43 8.47 9.35
CA PHE A 197 20.84 8.79 7.98
C PHE A 197 19.71 9.47 7.24
N GLU A 198 20.05 10.45 6.41
CA GLU A 198 19.08 11.08 5.51
C GLU A 198 18.67 10.11 4.40
N ARG A 199 17.40 9.69 4.43
CA ARG A 199 16.81 8.77 3.46
C ARG A 199 15.71 9.48 2.68
N ALA A 200 15.93 9.68 1.38
CA ALA A 200 14.88 10.14 0.48
C ALA A 200 13.73 9.12 0.49
N THR A 201 12.55 9.56 0.90
CA THR A 201 11.37 8.69 1.10
C THR A 201 10.20 9.20 0.27
N SER A 202 9.92 8.55 -0.86
CA SER A 202 8.76 8.85 -1.71
C SER A 202 7.63 7.85 -1.46
N LYS A 203 6.39 8.26 -1.74
CA LYS A 203 5.19 7.45 -1.52
C LYS A 203 4.26 7.52 -2.72
N TYR A 204 3.73 6.36 -3.08
CA TYR A 204 2.89 6.18 -4.25
C TYR A 204 1.66 5.37 -3.87
N TRP A 205 0.49 5.73 -4.41
CA TRP A 205 -0.70 4.89 -4.37
C TRP A 205 -0.70 3.89 -5.53
N ILE A 206 -1.22 2.70 -5.28
CA ILE A 206 -1.35 1.61 -6.26
C ILE A 206 -2.81 1.16 -6.25
N HIS A 207 -3.45 1.15 -7.42
CA HIS A 207 -4.81 0.61 -7.57
C HIS A 207 -4.82 -0.90 -7.28
N PRO A 208 -5.84 -1.47 -6.59
CA PRO A 208 -5.88 -2.89 -6.23
C PRO A 208 -5.54 -3.87 -7.37
N ASP A 209 -6.11 -3.64 -8.56
CA ASP A 209 -5.83 -4.39 -9.80
C ASP A 209 -4.33 -4.56 -10.15
N ASN A 210 -3.47 -3.64 -9.68
CA ASN A 210 -2.04 -3.57 -10.00
C ASN A 210 -1.15 -4.08 -8.86
N ILE A 211 -1.70 -4.42 -7.68
CA ILE A 211 -0.88 -4.77 -6.50
C ILE A 211 0.02 -5.98 -6.80
N THR A 212 -0.57 -7.08 -7.27
CA THR A 212 0.16 -8.32 -7.57
C THR A 212 1.16 -8.11 -8.69
N GLU A 213 0.81 -7.31 -9.70
CA GLU A 213 1.73 -6.94 -10.78
C GLU A 213 2.96 -6.18 -10.26
N VAL A 214 2.76 -5.16 -9.42
CA VAL A 214 3.88 -4.40 -8.83
C VAL A 214 4.72 -5.26 -7.88
N LYS A 215 4.11 -6.13 -7.06
CA LYS A 215 4.86 -7.11 -6.24
C LYS A 215 5.74 -7.99 -7.15
N SER A 216 5.16 -8.55 -8.21
CA SER A 216 5.85 -9.41 -9.18
C SER A 216 6.96 -8.70 -9.96
N ILE A 217 6.81 -7.41 -10.27
CA ILE A 217 7.85 -6.58 -10.90
C ILE A 217 9.01 -6.35 -9.95
N ILE A 218 8.75 -5.91 -8.72
CA ILE A 218 9.79 -5.66 -7.71
C ILE A 218 10.55 -6.95 -7.39
N LEU A 219 9.84 -8.08 -7.36
CA LEU A 219 10.43 -9.40 -7.13
C LEU A 219 11.48 -9.81 -8.15
N MET A 220 11.48 -9.27 -9.37
CA MET A 220 12.55 -9.55 -10.35
C MET A 220 13.92 -9.01 -9.91
N TYR A 221 13.94 -8.02 -9.01
CA TYR A 221 15.17 -7.33 -8.57
C TYR A 221 15.45 -7.50 -7.08
N LEU A 222 14.42 -7.39 -6.22
CA LEU A 222 14.56 -7.41 -4.76
C LEU A 222 13.77 -8.57 -4.14
N PRO A 223 14.38 -9.42 -3.30
CA PRO A 223 13.65 -10.43 -2.56
C PRO A 223 12.80 -9.80 -1.45
N ILE A 224 11.74 -10.50 -1.06
CA ILE A 224 10.93 -10.19 0.12
C ILE A 224 11.74 -10.45 1.38
N HIS A 225 11.81 -9.45 2.25
CA HIS A 225 12.46 -9.54 3.54
C HIS A 225 11.49 -10.15 4.57
N VAL A 226 11.68 -11.44 4.88
CA VAL A 226 10.97 -12.16 5.94
C VAL A 226 11.74 -12.01 7.26
N PHE A 227 11.09 -11.42 8.27
CA PHE A 227 11.71 -11.13 9.57
C PHE A 227 12.02 -12.40 10.37
N ASN A 228 11.05 -13.31 10.54
CA ASN A 228 11.25 -14.57 11.25
C ASN A 228 11.38 -15.75 10.27
N GLN A 229 12.62 -16.06 9.90
CA GLN A 229 12.94 -17.19 9.01
C GLN A 229 12.87 -18.57 9.68
N ARG A 230 12.63 -18.65 11.00
CA ARG A 230 12.59 -19.92 11.75
C ARG A 230 11.24 -20.64 11.69
N LYS A 231 10.18 -19.93 11.31
CA LYS A 231 8.83 -20.49 11.15
C LYS A 231 8.37 -20.41 9.71
N THR A 232 7.42 -21.26 9.35
CA THR A 232 6.69 -21.14 8.09
C THR A 232 5.96 -19.80 8.06
N TYR A 233 6.05 -19.09 6.93
CA TYR A 233 5.39 -17.80 6.75
C TYR A 233 3.88 -17.99 6.56
N GLU A 234 3.09 -17.28 7.37
CA GLU A 234 1.63 -17.27 7.28
C GLU A 234 1.10 -15.92 6.77
N HIS A 235 -0.14 -15.87 6.26
CA HIS A 235 -0.77 -14.59 5.89
C HIS A 235 -0.87 -13.62 7.07
N SER A 236 -1.03 -14.14 8.29
CA SER A 236 -1.04 -13.38 9.53
C SER A 236 0.24 -12.56 9.72
N ASP A 237 1.42 -13.04 9.27
CA ASP A 237 2.71 -12.37 9.43
C ASP A 237 2.85 -11.07 8.61
N ALA A 238 2.03 -10.90 7.57
CA ALA A 238 1.97 -9.65 6.84
C ALA A 238 1.29 -8.53 7.65
N ALA A 239 0.47 -8.87 8.65
CA ALA A 239 -0.35 -7.90 9.37
C ALA A 239 0.51 -6.94 10.21
N VAL A 240 0.26 -5.64 10.05
CA VAL A 240 0.84 -4.58 10.87
C VAL A 240 -0.28 -3.69 11.37
N SER A 241 -0.37 -3.57 12.68
CA SER A 241 -1.30 -2.67 13.34
C SER A 241 -0.54 -1.54 14.03
N SER A 242 -1.11 -0.35 14.07
CA SER A 242 -0.54 0.78 14.80
C SER A 242 -1.65 1.68 15.33
N VAL A 243 -1.75 1.82 16.65
CA VAL A 243 -2.64 2.79 17.31
C VAL A 243 -1.88 4.11 17.43
N TYR A 244 -2.38 5.16 16.79
CA TYR A 244 -1.85 6.51 16.91
C TYR A 244 -2.54 7.25 18.04
N PHE A 245 -1.75 8.06 18.73
CA PHE A 245 -2.18 8.89 19.85
C PHE A 245 -2.29 10.34 19.40
N ASP A 246 -3.30 11.04 19.92
CA ASP A 246 -3.47 12.49 19.86
C ASP A 246 -4.41 12.91 21.01
N ASN A 247 -4.70 14.20 21.16
CA ASN A 247 -5.68 14.70 22.11
C ASN A 247 -6.98 15.17 21.43
N ALA A 248 -7.95 15.63 22.22
CA ALA A 248 -9.27 16.05 21.73
C ALA A 248 -9.25 17.30 20.82
N ASN A 249 -8.13 18.05 20.81
CA ASN A 249 -7.93 19.23 19.98
C ASN A 249 -7.23 18.90 18.65
N TYR A 250 -6.78 17.65 18.46
CA TYR A 250 -6.01 17.21 17.29
C TYR A 250 -4.69 18.00 17.12
N ASP A 251 -3.98 18.25 18.23
CA ASP A 251 -2.74 19.03 18.20
C ASP A 251 -1.65 18.33 17.36
N LEU A 252 -1.38 17.03 17.61
CA LEU A 252 -0.34 16.30 16.89
C LEU A 252 -0.69 16.18 15.41
N TYR A 253 -1.96 15.95 15.08
CA TYR A 253 -2.46 16.02 13.71
C TYR A 253 -2.12 17.37 13.04
N SER A 254 -2.40 18.48 13.73
CA SER A 254 -2.24 19.84 13.20
C SER A 254 -0.77 20.17 12.96
N GLU A 255 0.08 19.99 13.97
CA GLU A 255 1.53 20.21 13.90
C GLU A 255 2.17 19.36 12.80
N ARG A 256 1.76 18.08 12.68
CA ARG A 256 2.28 17.15 11.68
C ARG A 256 1.85 17.46 10.26
N LEU A 257 0.69 18.10 10.07
CA LEU A 257 0.19 18.55 8.78
C LEU A 257 0.87 19.86 8.35
N GLN A 258 1.00 20.82 9.28
CA GLN A 258 1.68 22.10 9.08
C GLN A 258 3.21 21.96 8.98
N ARG A 259 3.77 20.86 9.51
CA ARG A 259 5.20 20.55 9.61
C ARG A 259 5.96 21.50 10.52
N GLU A 260 5.38 21.75 11.69
CA GLU A 260 6.02 22.56 12.73
C GLU A 260 7.34 21.94 13.22
N GLU A 261 8.22 22.78 13.76
CA GLU A 261 9.49 22.36 14.37
C GLU A 261 9.18 21.57 15.65
N GLY A 262 9.79 20.40 15.83
CA GLY A 262 9.46 19.49 16.93
C GLY A 262 8.18 18.64 16.75
N ALA A 263 7.40 18.81 15.68
CA ALA A 263 6.09 18.17 15.53
C ALA A 263 6.14 16.62 15.67
N GLU A 264 5.48 16.09 16.70
CA GLU A 264 5.56 14.67 17.09
C GLU A 264 4.45 13.81 16.46
N ALA A 265 4.74 12.53 16.24
CA ALA A 265 3.73 11.52 15.93
C ALA A 265 4.05 10.24 16.70
N ILE A 266 3.24 9.97 17.72
CA ILE A 266 3.39 8.84 18.64
C ILE A 266 2.42 7.72 18.24
N ARG A 267 2.92 6.48 18.19
CA ARG A 267 2.10 5.30 17.86
C ARG A 267 2.62 4.03 18.51
N PHE A 268 1.71 3.18 18.95
CA PHE A 268 2.03 1.86 19.52
C PHE A 268 1.71 0.79 18.48
N ARG A 269 2.67 -0.09 18.21
CA ARG A 269 2.69 -0.97 17.03
C ARG A 269 2.97 -2.41 17.41
N TRP A 270 2.28 -3.35 16.75
CA TRP A 270 2.60 -4.77 16.80
C TRP A 270 2.56 -5.38 15.38
N TYR A 271 3.10 -6.59 15.28
CA TYR A 271 3.26 -7.34 14.04
C TYR A 271 2.62 -8.72 14.19
N GLY A 272 1.86 -9.14 13.18
CA GLY A 272 1.10 -10.38 13.23
C GLY A 272 -0.14 -10.34 14.11
N ALA A 273 -0.71 -11.52 14.35
CA ALA A 273 -1.83 -11.70 15.27
C ALA A 273 -1.39 -11.72 16.76
N ALA A 274 -0.14 -12.09 17.04
CA ALA A 274 0.42 -12.09 18.39
C ALA A 274 0.75 -10.67 18.84
N THR A 275 0.56 -10.39 20.13
CA THR A 275 0.64 -9.02 20.67
C THR A 275 1.64 -8.89 21.82
N ASP A 276 2.45 -9.93 22.07
CA ASP A 276 3.37 -10.00 23.22
C ASP A 276 4.38 -8.86 23.24
N ASP A 277 4.83 -8.40 22.08
CA ASP A 277 5.83 -7.35 21.91
C ASP A 277 5.22 -6.12 21.23
N ILE A 278 5.05 -5.04 21.99
CA ILE A 278 4.53 -3.75 21.51
C ILE A 278 5.71 -2.79 21.32
N TYR A 279 5.87 -2.31 20.09
CA TYR A 279 6.82 -1.28 19.72
C TYR A 279 6.19 0.09 19.96
N ILE A 280 6.73 0.81 20.94
CA ILE A 280 6.38 2.20 21.21
C ILE A 280 7.26 3.06 20.29
N GLU A 281 6.67 3.64 19.25
CA GLU A 281 7.39 4.41 18.23
C GLU A 281 6.98 5.88 18.27
N ARG A 282 7.97 6.79 18.23
CA ARG A 282 7.76 8.23 18.08
C ARG A 282 8.53 8.75 16.87
N LYS A 283 7.99 9.81 16.26
CA LYS A 283 8.59 10.54 15.14
C LYS A 283 8.54 12.03 15.39
N THR A 284 9.68 12.65 15.57
CA THR A 284 9.81 14.10 15.76
C THR A 284 10.28 14.72 14.45
N HIS A 285 9.49 15.64 13.90
CA HIS A 285 9.92 16.46 12.76
C HIS A 285 10.92 17.49 13.28
N HIS A 286 12.15 17.47 12.75
CA HIS A 286 13.25 18.31 13.20
C HIS A 286 13.40 18.35 14.74
N ALA A 287 14.07 17.34 15.29
CA ALA A 287 14.34 17.27 16.73
C ALA A 287 15.32 18.37 17.16
N PRO A 288 14.96 19.26 18.11
CA PRO A 288 15.86 20.30 18.61
C PRO A 288 17.14 19.73 19.21
N TRP A 289 17.05 18.54 19.82
CA TRP A 289 18.17 17.80 20.41
C TRP A 289 19.07 17.07 19.38
N LEU A 290 18.76 17.16 18.07
CA LEU A 290 19.55 16.54 17.00
C LEU A 290 19.81 17.49 15.82
N ASN A 291 20.15 18.75 16.14
CA ASN A 291 20.46 19.81 15.18
C ASN A 291 19.36 20.02 14.11
N GLY A 292 18.09 19.88 14.46
CA GLY A 292 16.97 20.02 13.52
C GLY A 292 16.77 18.82 12.58
N SER A 293 17.41 17.68 12.82
CA SER A 293 17.19 16.47 12.02
C SER A 293 15.88 15.77 12.41
N SER A 294 15.11 15.25 11.45
CA SER A 294 13.92 14.44 11.78
C SER A 294 14.29 13.05 12.31
N VAL A 295 13.88 12.74 13.54
CA VAL A 295 14.21 11.48 14.23
C VAL A 295 13.01 10.53 14.25
N LYS A 296 13.29 9.21 14.21
CA LYS A 296 12.32 8.15 14.48
C LYS A 296 12.92 7.19 15.50
N ASP A 297 12.55 7.37 16.76
CA ASP A 297 12.96 6.55 17.89
C ASP A 297 11.89 5.50 18.25
N ARG A 298 12.31 4.46 18.97
CA ARG A 298 11.42 3.39 19.46
C ARG A 298 12.03 2.64 20.64
N PHE A 299 11.17 2.09 21.49
CA PHE A 299 11.51 1.05 22.47
C PHE A 299 10.41 -0.03 22.46
N ARG A 300 10.60 -1.10 23.25
CA ARG A 300 9.68 -2.25 23.29
C ARG A 300 9.16 -2.47 24.71
N LEU A 301 7.84 -2.66 24.83
CA LEU A 301 7.15 -3.10 26.05
C LEU A 301 6.40 -4.40 25.81
N LYS A 302 6.06 -5.11 26.89
CA LYS A 302 5.05 -6.17 26.86
C LYS A 302 3.65 -5.59 26.92
N ASP A 303 2.67 -6.22 26.26
CA ASP A 303 1.27 -5.73 26.19
C ASP A 303 0.69 -5.37 27.57
N ASN A 304 0.94 -6.23 28.56
CA ASN A 304 0.51 -6.04 29.95
C ASN A 304 1.20 -4.87 30.68
N GLN A 305 2.30 -4.33 30.16
CA GLN A 305 2.99 -3.15 30.70
C GLN A 305 2.48 -1.85 30.07
N VAL A 306 1.85 -1.90 28.89
CA VAL A 306 1.49 -0.70 28.11
C VAL A 306 0.49 0.20 28.83
N ASN A 307 -0.56 -0.37 29.44
CA ASN A 307 -1.53 0.42 30.20
C ASN A 307 -0.85 1.07 31.42
N SER A 308 -0.04 0.33 32.18
CA SER A 308 0.69 0.88 33.34
C SER A 308 1.67 1.99 32.93
N PHE A 309 2.30 1.88 31.76
CA PHE A 309 3.16 2.92 31.21
C PHE A 309 2.38 4.19 30.84
N LEU A 310 1.22 4.06 30.17
CA LEU A 310 0.37 5.22 29.85
C LEU A 310 -0.13 5.97 31.09
N HIS A 311 -0.45 5.25 32.18
CA HIS A 311 -0.89 5.84 33.44
C HIS A 311 0.26 6.33 34.34
N GLY A 312 1.52 6.18 33.92
CA GLY A 312 2.70 6.56 34.74
C GLY A 312 3.02 5.61 35.90
N HIS A 313 2.33 4.48 36.01
CA HIS A 313 2.61 3.45 37.03
C HIS A 313 3.81 2.55 36.70
N TYR A 314 4.18 2.47 35.41
CA TYR A 314 5.42 1.84 34.96
C TYR A 314 6.33 2.93 34.40
N THR A 315 7.47 3.15 35.06
CA THR A 315 8.36 4.29 34.84
C THR A 315 9.56 3.91 33.96
N PRO A 316 10.32 4.89 33.42
CA PRO A 316 11.59 4.63 32.76
C PRO A 316 12.62 3.92 33.67
N SER A 317 12.55 4.14 34.99
CA SER A 317 13.40 3.44 35.96
C SER A 317 13.05 1.95 36.07
N ASP A 318 11.76 1.60 36.01
CA ASP A 318 11.30 0.20 35.96
C ASP A 318 11.75 -0.46 34.65
N LEU A 319 11.69 0.28 33.53
CA LEU A 319 12.22 -0.20 32.24
C LEU A 319 13.73 -0.47 32.29
N ILE A 320 14.53 0.39 32.91
CA ILE A 320 15.97 0.15 33.11
C ILE A 320 16.18 -1.13 33.91
N HIS A 321 15.44 -1.32 35.01
CA HIS A 321 15.54 -2.52 35.84
C HIS A 321 15.16 -3.80 35.07
N ASP A 322 14.07 -3.76 34.30
CA ASP A 322 13.61 -4.85 33.45
C ASP A 322 14.63 -5.20 32.36
N LEU A 323 15.20 -4.21 31.68
CA LEU A 323 16.20 -4.44 30.64
C LEU A 323 17.50 -5.03 31.22
N LYS A 324 18.00 -4.49 32.35
CA LYS A 324 19.21 -5.00 33.01
C LYS A 324 19.05 -6.41 33.58
N THR A 325 17.85 -6.83 33.95
CA THR A 325 17.59 -8.17 34.50
C THR A 325 17.21 -9.21 33.45
N LYS A 326 16.44 -8.83 32.42
CA LYS A 326 15.86 -9.77 31.43
C LYS A 326 16.61 -9.83 30.10
N THR A 327 17.51 -8.88 29.82
CA THR A 327 18.20 -8.79 28.52
C THR A 327 19.72 -8.70 28.67
N LYS A 328 20.44 -8.91 27.57
CA LYS A 328 21.90 -8.72 27.47
C LYS A 328 22.25 -7.50 26.62
N LEU A 329 21.48 -6.42 26.79
CA LEU A 329 21.79 -5.13 26.17
C LEU A 329 22.94 -4.44 26.92
N ASP A 330 23.68 -3.63 26.19
CA ASP A 330 24.68 -2.70 26.70
C ASP A 330 24.04 -1.53 27.46
N ASP A 331 24.79 -0.93 28.40
CA ASP A 331 24.29 0.18 29.22
C ASP A 331 23.88 1.39 28.36
N ASP A 332 24.64 1.73 27.30
CA ASP A 332 24.32 2.83 26.38
C ASP A 332 22.95 2.62 25.69
N ALA A 333 22.68 1.42 25.17
CA ALA A 333 21.38 1.09 24.60
C ALA A 333 20.25 1.13 25.63
N ILE A 334 20.51 0.73 26.88
CA ILE A 334 19.52 0.79 27.97
C ILE A 334 19.19 2.26 28.32
N GLU A 335 20.19 3.14 28.41
CA GLU A 335 20.00 4.57 28.62
C GLU A 335 19.24 5.22 27.45
N GLN A 336 19.55 4.87 26.21
CA GLN A 336 18.78 5.33 25.05
C GLN A 336 17.31 4.90 25.10
N ASN A 337 17.02 3.63 25.44
CA ASN A 337 15.64 3.14 25.59
C ASN A 337 14.91 3.91 26.71
N ALA A 338 15.57 4.19 27.83
CA ALA A 338 15.00 4.95 28.94
C ALA A 338 14.73 6.42 28.57
N PHE A 339 15.64 7.07 27.85
CA PHE A 339 15.45 8.45 27.35
C PHE A 339 14.23 8.55 26.43
N ILE A 340 14.07 7.61 25.49
CA ILE A 340 12.91 7.57 24.59
C ILE A 340 11.63 7.29 25.37
N ALA A 341 11.66 6.36 26.33
CA ALA A 341 10.50 6.05 27.18
C ALA A 341 10.07 7.25 28.03
N ASN A 342 11.02 7.99 28.61
CA ASN A 342 10.74 9.22 29.35
C ASN A 342 10.07 10.28 28.46
N GLY A 343 10.67 10.61 27.32
CA GLY A 343 10.11 11.61 26.40
C GLY A 343 8.73 11.25 25.86
N VAL A 344 8.46 9.98 25.56
CA VAL A 344 7.12 9.53 25.16
C VAL A 344 6.12 9.62 26.32
N GLN A 345 6.51 9.25 27.55
CA GLN A 345 5.63 9.33 28.72
C GLN A 345 5.30 10.78 29.08
N GLU A 346 6.29 11.69 29.01
CA GLU A 346 6.11 13.14 29.17
C GLU A 346 5.13 13.69 28.14
N SER A 347 5.33 13.42 26.84
CA SER A 347 4.40 13.87 25.79
C SER A 347 2.97 13.34 26.02
N VAL A 348 2.80 12.08 26.43
CA VAL A 348 1.48 11.51 26.74
C VAL A 348 0.81 12.23 27.91
N GLN A 349 1.54 12.48 29.01
CA GLN A 349 0.99 13.10 30.21
C GLN A 349 0.71 14.59 30.02
N GLN A 350 1.70 15.36 29.54
CA GLN A 350 1.62 16.82 29.40
C GLN A 350 0.61 17.26 28.35
N ARG A 351 0.48 16.50 27.25
CA ARG A 351 -0.44 16.82 26.14
C ARG A 351 -1.78 16.07 26.22
N HIS A 352 -2.00 15.30 27.28
CA HIS A 352 -3.19 14.48 27.53
C HIS A 352 -3.57 13.58 26.35
N LEU A 353 -2.58 12.87 25.80
CA LEU A 353 -2.74 12.05 24.60
C LEU A 353 -3.52 10.76 24.91
N LYS A 354 -4.49 10.44 24.06
CA LYS A 354 -5.31 9.22 24.11
C LYS A 354 -5.15 8.39 22.81
N PRO A 355 -5.48 7.09 22.83
CA PRO A 355 -5.65 6.29 21.62
C PRO A 355 -6.73 6.89 20.70
N MET A 356 -6.36 7.27 19.48
CA MET A 356 -7.27 7.96 18.56
C MET A 356 -7.57 7.16 17.29
N CYS A 357 -6.56 6.65 16.59
CA CYS A 357 -6.77 5.95 15.32
C CYS A 357 -5.90 4.70 15.21
N ARG A 358 -6.54 3.52 15.11
CA ARG A 358 -5.87 2.30 14.66
C ARG A 358 -5.71 2.34 13.16
N VAL A 359 -4.52 2.03 12.71
CA VAL A 359 -4.16 1.83 11.31
C VAL A 359 -3.70 0.39 11.14
N PHE A 360 -4.49 -0.41 10.43
CA PHE A 360 -4.20 -1.78 10.04
C PHE A 360 -3.79 -1.83 8.56
N TYR A 361 -2.82 -2.68 8.21
CA TYR A 361 -2.52 -3.03 6.82
C TYR A 361 -1.70 -4.33 6.75
N ASN A 362 -1.72 -4.99 5.59
CA ASN A 362 -0.79 -6.07 5.27
C ASN A 362 0.44 -5.49 4.55
N ARG A 363 1.66 -5.81 5.02
CA ARG A 363 2.93 -5.29 4.50
C ARG A 363 3.75 -6.37 3.82
N THR A 364 4.21 -6.07 2.60
CA THR A 364 5.33 -6.78 1.97
C THR A 364 6.53 -5.83 1.92
N ALA A 365 7.67 -6.22 2.51
CA ALA A 365 8.91 -5.45 2.46
C ALA A 365 9.89 -6.11 1.50
N PHE A 366 10.56 -5.32 0.66
CA PHE A 366 11.56 -5.81 -0.30
C PHE A 366 12.90 -5.15 -0.04
N GLN A 367 13.93 -5.97 0.15
CA GLN A 367 15.29 -5.52 0.45
C GLN A 367 16.25 -6.68 0.21
N LEU A 368 17.37 -6.42 -0.46
CA LEU A 368 18.48 -7.37 -0.52
C LEU A 368 19.13 -7.47 0.88
N PRO A 369 19.32 -8.67 1.46
CA PRO A 369 20.09 -8.83 2.67
C PRO A 369 21.50 -8.26 2.49
N GLY A 370 22.01 -7.54 3.49
CA GLY A 370 23.29 -6.82 3.47
C GLY A 370 23.21 -5.43 2.88
N ASP A 371 22.22 -5.18 2.02
CA ASP A 371 22.10 -3.93 1.29
C ASP A 371 21.05 -3.01 1.91
N GLN A 372 21.49 -1.87 2.46
CA GLN A 372 20.59 -0.84 2.97
C GLN A 372 20.29 0.28 1.96
N ARG A 373 20.91 0.25 0.77
CA ARG A 373 20.89 1.34 -0.22
C ARG A 373 19.49 1.61 -0.75
N LEU A 374 18.76 0.53 -1.03
CA LEU A 374 17.38 0.54 -1.49
C LEU A 374 16.51 -0.38 -0.64
N ARG A 375 15.46 0.18 -0.05
CA ARG A 375 14.42 -0.58 0.66
C ARG A 375 13.03 -0.14 0.19
N LEU A 376 12.20 -1.09 -0.22
CA LEU A 376 10.82 -0.84 -0.61
C LEU A 376 9.87 -1.48 0.41
N SER A 377 8.68 -0.90 0.59
CA SER A 377 7.58 -1.58 1.27
C SER A 377 6.24 -1.23 0.63
N LEU A 378 5.43 -2.26 0.36
CA LEU A 378 4.07 -2.14 -0.17
C LEU A 378 3.09 -2.52 0.94
N ASP A 379 2.23 -1.57 1.32
CA ASP A 379 1.17 -1.74 2.31
C ASP A 379 -0.19 -1.82 1.60
N HIS A 380 -0.92 -2.93 1.73
CA HIS A 380 -2.27 -3.11 1.18
C HIS A 380 -3.29 -3.42 2.28
N ASN A 381 -4.58 -3.51 1.91
CA ASN A 381 -5.70 -3.70 2.85
C ASN A 381 -5.75 -2.60 3.95
N LEU A 382 -5.26 -1.40 3.60
CA LEU A 382 -5.07 -0.30 4.54
C LEU A 382 -6.42 0.17 5.10
N THR A 383 -6.57 0.05 6.41
CA THR A 383 -7.84 0.28 7.11
C THR A 383 -7.60 1.14 8.33
N PHE A 384 -8.47 2.12 8.51
CA PHE A 384 -8.46 3.09 9.60
C PHE A 384 -9.67 2.83 10.49
N ILE A 385 -9.46 2.68 11.80
CA ILE A 385 -10.52 2.37 12.76
C ILE A 385 -10.43 3.34 13.95
N ARG A 386 -11.59 3.83 14.38
CA ARG A 386 -11.74 4.66 15.59
C ARG A 386 -11.38 3.85 16.82
N GLU A 387 -10.40 4.35 17.55
CA GLU A 387 -10.02 3.89 18.89
C GLU A 387 -10.58 4.81 19.99
N ASP A 388 -10.99 6.02 19.63
CA ASP A 388 -11.34 7.12 20.54
C ASP A 388 -12.68 6.93 21.29
N ASP A 389 -12.96 7.88 22.17
CA ASP A 389 -14.14 7.98 23.03
C ASP A 389 -14.85 9.36 22.92
N LEU A 390 -14.50 10.19 21.92
CA LEU A 390 -14.93 11.60 21.83
C LEU A 390 -16.42 11.79 21.50
N ASP A 391 -17.07 10.78 20.91
CA ASP A 391 -18.52 10.77 20.65
C ASP A 391 -19.32 10.11 21.79
N GLY A 392 -18.70 9.86 22.94
CA GLY A 392 -19.30 9.20 24.10
C GLY A 392 -19.45 7.67 23.96
N LYS A 393 -19.09 7.07 22.82
CA LYS A 393 -19.07 5.62 22.63
C LYS A 393 -17.77 5.06 23.22
N VAL A 394 -17.86 4.38 24.36
CA VAL A 394 -16.71 3.72 24.98
C VAL A 394 -16.29 2.49 24.16
N ARG A 395 -15.16 2.57 23.45
CA ARG A 395 -14.67 1.50 22.56
C ARG A 395 -13.62 0.59 23.19
N ARG A 396 -12.83 1.11 24.14
CA ARG A 396 -11.62 0.43 24.68
C ARG A 396 -11.80 -0.26 26.02
N VAL A 397 -13.02 -0.28 26.57
CA VAL A 397 -13.33 -0.95 27.85
C VAL A 397 -13.94 -2.32 27.55
N PRO A 398 -13.27 -3.44 27.90
CA PRO A 398 -13.83 -4.78 27.83
C PRO A 398 -14.88 -4.97 28.94
N GLN A 399 -15.59 -6.10 28.94
CA GLN A 399 -16.63 -6.39 29.93
C GLN A 399 -16.12 -6.37 31.40
N ASP A 400 -14.81 -6.60 31.60
CA ASP A 400 -14.14 -6.55 32.91
C ASP A 400 -13.89 -5.11 33.44
N GLY A 401 -14.26 -4.07 32.70
CA GLY A 401 -14.31 -2.69 33.17
C GLY A 401 -13.00 -1.89 33.16
N GLN A 402 -11.85 -2.50 32.88
CA GLN A 402 -10.56 -1.79 32.80
C GLN A 402 -10.26 -1.26 31.39
N GLU A 403 -10.16 0.06 31.26
CA GLU A 403 -9.80 0.72 30.00
C GLU A 403 -8.43 0.25 29.47
N GLN A 404 -8.41 -0.12 28.19
CA GLN A 404 -7.22 -0.58 27.48
C GLN A 404 -6.65 0.51 26.56
N TRP A 405 -5.35 0.42 26.26
CA TRP A 405 -4.69 1.25 25.26
C TRP A 405 -5.19 1.03 23.82
N ARG A 406 -6.01 0.00 23.59
CA ARG A 406 -6.56 -0.40 22.30
C ARG A 406 -7.87 -1.17 22.44
N ARG A 407 -8.69 -1.15 21.41
CA ARG A 407 -9.83 -2.05 21.19
C ARG A 407 -9.45 -3.52 21.19
N MET A 408 -10.18 -4.33 21.95
CA MET A 408 -9.98 -5.78 22.06
C MET A 408 -10.94 -6.61 21.19
N ASP A 409 -11.93 -5.96 20.55
CA ASP A 409 -12.89 -6.58 19.62
C ASP A 409 -12.33 -6.80 18.20
N LEU A 410 -11.05 -6.46 17.97
CA LEU A 410 -10.43 -6.37 16.65
C LEU A 410 -9.20 -7.29 16.52
N GLY A 411 -9.27 -8.26 15.62
CA GLY A 411 -8.15 -9.14 15.26
C GLY A 411 -7.27 -8.60 14.12
N VAL A 412 -6.89 -9.50 13.21
CA VAL A 412 -6.17 -9.20 11.94
C VAL A 412 -7.01 -9.58 10.71
N ASP A 413 -8.30 -9.77 10.92
CA ASP A 413 -9.32 -10.29 10.03
C ASP A 413 -9.97 -9.18 9.17
N TYR A 414 -9.14 -8.59 8.30
CA TYR A 414 -9.62 -7.72 7.23
C TYR A 414 -10.70 -8.44 6.39
N PRO A 415 -11.83 -7.78 6.02
CA PRO A 415 -12.07 -6.34 6.11
C PRO A 415 -12.88 -5.89 7.33
N PHE A 416 -12.86 -6.61 8.46
CA PHE A 416 -13.52 -6.22 9.72
C PHE A 416 -15.00 -5.86 9.53
N ARG A 417 -15.80 -6.76 8.92
CA ARG A 417 -17.18 -6.47 8.50
C ARG A 417 -18.16 -6.22 9.66
N TYR A 418 -17.82 -6.67 10.85
CA TYR A 418 -18.58 -6.48 12.11
C TYR A 418 -18.37 -5.10 12.75
N VAL A 419 -17.37 -4.33 12.30
CA VAL A 419 -17.12 -2.99 12.82
C VAL A 419 -18.15 -2.02 12.25
N ASP A 420 -18.76 -1.24 13.15
CA ASP A 420 -19.68 -0.14 12.86
C ASP A 420 -19.16 0.71 11.69
N PRO A 421 -19.94 0.94 10.62
CA PRO A 421 -19.53 1.74 9.47
C PRO A 421 -19.01 3.15 9.81
N ASN A 422 -19.47 3.75 10.91
CA ASN A 422 -19.01 5.07 11.37
C ASN A 422 -17.65 5.00 12.10
N ASP A 423 -17.23 3.81 12.55
CA ASP A 423 -15.95 3.59 13.22
C ASP A 423 -14.84 3.17 12.25
N ILE A 424 -15.11 2.95 10.96
CA ILE A 424 -14.16 2.32 10.03
C ILE A 424 -14.11 2.95 8.63
N HIS A 425 -12.91 3.35 8.21
CA HIS A 425 -12.63 3.81 6.86
C HIS A 425 -11.64 2.85 6.18
N ARG A 426 -12.08 2.18 5.11
CA ARG A 426 -11.25 1.26 4.30
C ARG A 426 -10.68 2.04 3.12
N PHE A 427 -9.35 2.05 3.00
CA PHE A 427 -8.65 2.83 1.97
C PHE A 427 -8.74 2.11 0.61
N PRO A 428 -9.05 2.81 -0.49
CA PRO A 428 -9.27 2.18 -1.79
C PRO A 428 -7.99 1.71 -2.51
N TYR A 429 -6.80 2.10 -2.03
CA TYR A 429 -5.52 1.85 -2.70
C TYR A 429 -4.52 1.13 -1.78
N ALA A 430 -3.47 0.55 -2.36
CA ALA A 430 -2.26 0.21 -1.62
C ALA A 430 -1.26 1.37 -1.63
N VAL A 431 -0.28 1.36 -0.74
CA VAL A 431 0.76 2.39 -0.59
C VAL A 431 2.14 1.77 -0.74
N LEU A 432 2.85 2.12 -1.80
CA LEU A 432 4.27 1.84 -1.97
C LEU A 432 5.09 2.97 -1.35
N GLU A 433 6.03 2.63 -0.49
CA GLU A 433 6.99 3.54 0.15
C GLU A 433 8.40 3.13 -0.28
N THR A 434 9.13 4.03 -0.94
CA THR A 434 10.51 3.83 -1.38
C THR A 434 11.46 4.49 -0.38
N LYS A 435 12.66 3.91 -0.16
CA LYS A 435 13.73 4.50 0.66
C LYS A 435 15.06 4.32 -0.03
N ILE A 436 15.70 5.44 -0.35
CA ILE A 436 16.98 5.49 -1.07
C ILE A 436 18.00 6.30 -0.26
N GLN A 437 19.22 5.77 -0.11
CA GLN A 437 20.32 6.42 0.60
C GLN A 437 21.10 7.41 -0.29
N ARG A 438 20.44 8.50 -0.70
CA ARG A 438 21.02 9.48 -1.64
C ARG A 438 22.31 10.16 -1.15
N HIS A 439 22.50 10.27 0.17
CA HIS A 439 23.68 10.94 0.75
C HIS A 439 25.02 10.23 0.45
N LEU A 440 25.00 8.97 -0.02
CA LEU A 440 26.17 8.25 -0.51
C LEU A 440 26.43 8.48 -2.02
N GLY A 441 25.88 9.55 -2.60
CA GLY A 441 25.95 9.83 -4.04
C GLY A 441 25.10 8.88 -4.90
N GLN A 442 24.16 8.15 -4.28
CA GLN A 442 23.45 7.06 -4.94
C GLN A 442 22.14 7.51 -5.60
N GLU A 443 22.07 7.28 -6.92
CA GLU A 443 20.87 7.47 -7.72
C GLU A 443 19.88 6.30 -7.60
N SER A 444 18.66 6.52 -8.11
CA SER A 444 17.64 5.50 -8.20
C SER A 444 17.99 4.51 -9.33
N PRO A 445 17.87 3.18 -9.14
CA PRO A 445 18.12 2.23 -10.22
C PRO A 445 17.17 2.45 -11.41
N PRO A 446 17.63 2.31 -12.67
CA PRO A 446 16.78 2.58 -13.85
C PRO A 446 15.47 1.77 -13.90
N TRP A 447 15.47 0.53 -13.39
CA TRP A 447 14.26 -0.29 -13.30
C TRP A 447 13.23 0.30 -12.31
N LEU A 448 13.70 0.92 -11.23
CA LEU A 448 12.86 1.55 -10.23
C LEU A 448 12.25 2.82 -10.81
N ASP A 449 13.04 3.65 -11.49
CA ASP A 449 12.52 4.86 -12.14
C ASP A 449 11.52 4.53 -13.27
N ALA A 450 11.74 3.46 -14.02
CA ALA A 450 10.76 2.96 -14.99
C ALA A 450 9.44 2.53 -14.31
N LEU A 451 9.49 1.91 -13.13
CA LEU A 451 8.31 1.56 -12.32
C LEU A 451 7.63 2.78 -11.70
N LEU A 452 8.39 3.74 -11.17
CA LEU A 452 7.85 4.92 -10.48
C LEU A 452 7.22 5.93 -11.44
N ASN A 453 7.72 6.02 -12.67
CA ASN A 453 7.10 6.77 -13.75
C ASN A 453 6.03 5.96 -14.51
N SER A 454 5.69 4.74 -14.07
CA SER A 454 4.77 3.86 -14.78
C SER A 454 3.29 4.23 -14.62
N HIS A 455 2.44 3.55 -15.40
CA HIS A 455 0.99 3.59 -15.26
C HIS A 455 0.47 2.82 -14.03
N LEU A 456 1.33 2.05 -13.36
CA LEU A 456 0.94 1.18 -12.24
C LEU A 456 0.84 1.91 -10.90
N VAL A 457 1.50 3.07 -10.78
CA VAL A 457 1.63 3.84 -9.53
C VAL A 457 1.23 5.32 -9.72
N HIS A 458 0.81 5.97 -8.65
CA HIS A 458 0.49 7.40 -8.61
C HIS A 458 1.22 8.08 -7.45
N GLU A 459 2.09 9.06 -7.70
CA GLU A 459 2.85 9.70 -6.62
C GLU A 459 1.95 10.57 -5.76
N VAL A 460 2.04 10.38 -4.43
CA VAL A 460 1.34 11.23 -3.45
C VAL A 460 2.34 11.73 -2.42
N PRO A 461 3.03 12.85 -2.72
CA PRO A 461 4.05 13.41 -1.84
C PRO A 461 3.54 13.64 -0.42
N ARG A 462 4.40 13.32 0.56
CA ARG A 462 4.16 13.52 1.99
C ARG A 462 2.97 12.76 2.60
N PHE A 463 2.28 11.88 1.86
CA PHE A 463 1.15 11.07 2.35
C PHE A 463 1.40 10.48 3.74
N SER A 464 0.51 10.73 4.69
CA SER A 464 0.57 10.22 6.05
C SER A 464 -0.65 9.38 6.36
N LYS A 465 -0.43 8.13 6.77
CA LYS A 465 -1.50 7.22 7.18
C LYS A 465 -2.32 7.82 8.33
N TYR A 466 -1.67 8.41 9.34
CA TYR A 466 -2.38 9.01 10.46
C TYR A 466 -3.24 10.21 10.03
N LEU A 467 -2.65 11.18 9.29
CA LEU A 467 -3.40 12.36 8.83
C LEU A 467 -4.57 11.95 7.93
N HIS A 468 -4.38 10.97 7.03
CA HIS A 468 -5.48 10.42 6.24
C HIS A 468 -6.57 9.82 7.14
N GLY A 469 -6.21 8.92 8.05
CA GLY A 469 -7.16 8.24 8.94
C GLY A 469 -7.96 9.23 9.80
N ALA A 470 -7.29 10.17 10.45
CA ALA A 470 -7.93 11.21 11.24
C ALA A 470 -8.86 12.09 10.38
N SER A 471 -8.39 12.56 9.22
CA SER A 471 -9.20 13.41 8.31
C SER A 471 -10.44 12.69 7.73
N GLN A 472 -10.48 11.36 7.74
CA GLN A 472 -11.63 10.59 7.23
C GLN A 472 -12.58 10.10 8.32
N LEU A 473 -12.08 9.89 9.55
CA LEU A 473 -12.89 9.45 10.70
C LEU A 473 -13.45 10.63 11.52
N TYR A 474 -12.77 11.79 11.52
CA TYR A 474 -13.09 12.98 12.32
C TYR A 474 -13.31 14.22 11.44
N LYS A 475 -13.98 14.06 10.29
CA LYS A 475 -14.15 15.07 9.23
C LYS A 475 -14.61 16.44 9.75
N ASP A 476 -15.56 16.44 10.68
CA ASP A 476 -16.19 17.64 11.21
C ASP A 476 -15.43 18.24 12.41
N SER A 477 -14.32 17.61 12.83
CA SER A 477 -13.55 17.98 14.03
C SER A 477 -12.09 18.31 13.77
N VAL A 478 -11.47 17.78 12.70
CA VAL A 478 -10.11 18.17 12.32
C VAL A 478 -10.07 19.60 11.77
N PRO A 479 -9.08 20.43 12.13
CA PRO A 479 -9.09 21.85 11.76
C PRO A 479 -8.69 22.12 10.30
N ILE A 480 -7.90 21.23 9.68
CA ILE A 480 -7.34 21.41 8.33
C ILE A 480 -7.32 20.05 7.62
N MET A 481 -7.72 20.00 6.35
CA MET A 481 -7.70 18.76 5.54
C MET A 481 -6.39 18.61 4.74
N PRO A 482 -5.83 17.40 4.57
CA PRO A 482 -4.66 17.19 3.74
C PRO A 482 -4.94 17.40 2.24
N TRP A 483 -3.98 17.91 1.47
CA TRP A 483 -4.17 18.21 0.04
C TRP A 483 -4.57 16.99 -0.80
N TRP A 484 -4.09 15.79 -0.45
CA TRP A 484 -4.36 14.55 -1.21
C TRP A 484 -5.79 14.03 -1.05
N ILE A 485 -6.64 14.65 -0.21
CA ILE A 485 -8.05 14.28 -0.14
C ILE A 485 -8.74 14.52 -1.49
N CYS A 486 -8.37 15.58 -2.21
CA CYS A 486 -8.83 15.87 -3.56
C CYS A 486 -8.33 14.87 -4.63
N GLU A 487 -7.30 14.06 -4.33
CA GLU A 487 -6.84 12.99 -5.23
C GLU A 487 -7.70 11.73 -5.10
N LEU A 488 -8.43 11.54 -3.99
CA LEU A 488 -9.30 10.37 -3.77
C LEU A 488 -10.57 10.40 -4.63
N GLU A 489 -10.96 11.58 -5.10
CA GLU A 489 -12.10 11.79 -6.00
C GLU A 489 -11.75 11.44 -7.45
N LYS A 490 -10.46 11.26 -7.76
CA LYS A 490 -9.93 10.97 -9.10
C LYS A 490 -9.68 9.48 -9.27
N ASP A 491 -9.92 8.97 -10.47
CA ASP A 491 -9.45 7.62 -10.82
C ASP A 491 -7.94 7.67 -11.12
N ILE A 492 -7.12 7.12 -10.22
CA ILE A 492 -5.65 7.11 -10.37
C ILE A 492 -5.14 6.18 -11.48
N ARG A 493 -6.03 5.43 -12.16
CA ARG A 493 -5.65 4.49 -13.22
C ARG A 493 -5.26 5.23 -14.50
N LYS A 494 -4.02 5.04 -14.92
CA LYS A 494 -3.43 5.61 -16.14
C LYS A 494 -3.52 4.61 -17.29
N GLN A 495 -3.41 5.10 -18.53
CA GLN A 495 -3.37 4.23 -19.71
C GLN A 495 -2.11 3.32 -19.67
N PRO A 496 -2.22 2.02 -20.01
CA PRO A 496 -1.07 1.13 -20.08
C PRO A 496 -0.02 1.65 -21.08
N MET A 497 1.22 1.73 -20.63
CA MET A 497 2.35 2.09 -21.49
C MET A 497 2.91 0.84 -22.16
N ALA A 498 3.25 0.95 -23.45
CA ALA A 498 3.89 -0.14 -24.18
C ALA A 498 5.23 -0.51 -23.54
N ASN A 499 5.53 -1.81 -23.51
CA ASN A 499 6.78 -2.37 -22.97
C ASN A 499 7.06 -2.03 -21.49
N ILE A 500 6.04 -1.73 -20.68
CA ILE A 500 6.17 -1.54 -19.23
C ILE A 500 5.12 -2.40 -18.52
N GLY A 501 5.56 -3.17 -17.52
CA GLY A 501 4.73 -4.11 -16.78
C GLY A 501 4.90 -5.56 -17.21
N LEU A 502 3.91 -6.40 -16.88
CA LEU A 502 3.90 -7.83 -17.15
C LEU A 502 2.97 -8.15 -18.32
N THR A 503 3.53 -8.65 -19.42
CA THR A 503 2.77 -9.02 -20.62
C THR A 503 3.12 -10.44 -21.07
N ARG A 504 2.36 -10.99 -22.01
CA ARG A 504 2.64 -12.30 -22.61
C ARG A 504 2.87 -12.17 -24.11
N SER A 505 3.78 -12.99 -24.65
CA SER A 505 3.96 -13.11 -26.10
C SER A 505 2.72 -13.74 -26.76
N LEU A 506 2.67 -13.73 -28.10
CA LEU A 506 1.68 -14.51 -28.87
C LEU A 506 1.74 -16.01 -28.58
N SER A 507 2.88 -16.50 -28.07
CA SER A 507 3.10 -17.88 -27.60
C SER A 507 2.86 -18.05 -26.10
N ALA A 508 2.12 -17.13 -25.46
CA ALA A 508 1.77 -17.08 -24.04
C ALA A 508 2.95 -17.04 -23.04
N LYS A 509 4.19 -16.86 -23.51
CA LYS A 509 5.39 -16.79 -22.66
C LYS A 509 5.48 -15.46 -21.92
N PRO A 510 5.94 -15.44 -20.66
CA PRO A 510 6.17 -14.20 -19.91
C PRO A 510 7.12 -13.22 -20.61
N LEU A 511 6.71 -11.96 -20.64
CA LEU A 511 7.49 -10.80 -21.04
C LEU A 511 7.45 -9.77 -19.91
N PHE A 512 8.62 -9.47 -19.36
CA PHE A 512 8.84 -8.40 -18.40
C PHE A 512 9.31 -7.16 -19.16
N ASN A 513 8.57 -6.05 -19.09
CA ASN A 513 8.86 -4.83 -19.86
C ASN A 513 9.12 -5.10 -21.36
N GLY A 514 8.40 -6.08 -21.95
CA GLY A 514 8.57 -6.50 -23.35
C GLY A 514 9.71 -7.50 -23.62
N HIS A 515 10.50 -7.89 -22.62
CA HIS A 515 11.67 -8.78 -22.75
C HIS A 515 11.51 -10.08 -21.94
N HIS A 516 12.19 -11.16 -22.35
CA HIS A 516 12.26 -12.39 -21.54
C HIS A 516 13.25 -12.22 -20.36
N ARG A 517 13.01 -12.93 -19.24
CA ARG A 517 13.84 -12.84 -18.01
C ARG A 517 15.35 -12.98 -18.28
N ARG A 518 15.76 -13.90 -19.15
CA ARG A 518 17.16 -14.13 -19.52
C ARG A 518 17.86 -12.89 -20.10
N SER A 519 17.13 -12.03 -20.81
CA SER A 519 17.68 -10.79 -21.37
C SER A 519 18.08 -9.78 -20.28
N LEU A 520 17.42 -9.81 -19.11
CA LEU A 520 17.79 -8.98 -17.95
C LEU A 520 19.05 -9.53 -17.29
N ALA A 521 19.11 -10.85 -17.05
CA ALA A 521 20.25 -11.51 -16.41
C ALA A 521 21.58 -11.37 -17.20
N LEU A 522 21.49 -11.18 -18.52
CA LEU A 522 22.64 -10.90 -19.39
C LEU A 522 23.05 -9.41 -19.38
N ALA A 523 22.13 -8.49 -19.07
CA ALA A 523 22.41 -7.05 -19.01
C ALA A 523 22.99 -6.60 -17.65
N GLU A 524 22.86 -7.42 -16.61
CA GLU A 524 23.41 -7.17 -15.26
C GLU A 524 24.82 -7.77 -15.05
N GLN A 525 25.37 -8.48 -16.04
CA GLN A 525 26.77 -8.92 -16.01
C GLN A 525 27.69 -7.73 -16.35
N PRO A 526 28.63 -7.32 -15.49
CA PRO A 526 29.69 -6.40 -15.91
C PRO A 526 30.53 -7.08 -16.99
N SER A 527 30.76 -6.38 -18.10
CA SER A 527 31.60 -6.86 -19.19
C SER A 527 33.06 -6.93 -18.74
N ASN A 528 33.56 -8.12 -18.44
CA ASN A 528 34.99 -8.38 -18.20
C ASN A 528 35.80 -8.42 -19.51
N ASP A 529 35.59 -7.44 -20.38
CA ASP A 529 36.33 -7.24 -21.64
C ASP A 529 37.15 -5.94 -21.55
N ASP A 530 38.08 -5.89 -20.58
CA ASP A 530 39.24 -5.00 -20.63
C ASP A 530 40.25 -5.59 -21.64
N ASP A 531 39.98 -5.43 -22.94
CA ASP A 531 40.97 -5.36 -24.04
C ASP A 531 40.30 -5.37 -25.44
N GLU A 532 39.70 -4.25 -25.87
CA GLU A 532 39.80 -3.70 -27.25
C GLU A 532 38.97 -2.39 -27.40
N PRO A 533 39.36 -1.45 -28.28
CA PRO A 533 38.69 -0.15 -28.40
C PRO A 533 37.34 -0.26 -29.13
N GLN A 534 36.25 -0.35 -28.37
CA GLN A 534 34.90 -0.51 -28.90
C GLN A 534 34.42 0.71 -29.72
N GLN A 535 34.16 0.49 -31.01
CA GLN A 535 33.34 1.39 -31.81
C GLN A 535 31.89 1.38 -31.30
N GLN A 536 31.36 2.55 -30.95
CA GLN A 536 30.00 2.72 -30.45
C GLN A 536 28.94 2.23 -31.46
N LYS A 537 28.34 1.07 -31.21
CA LYS A 537 27.09 0.66 -31.88
C LYS A 537 25.90 1.37 -31.24
N VAL A 538 25.66 2.59 -31.71
CA VAL A 538 24.47 3.39 -31.39
C VAL A 538 23.21 2.65 -31.86
N ILE A 539 22.28 2.40 -30.94
CA ILE A 539 20.90 2.00 -31.27
C ILE A 539 20.16 3.26 -31.74
N PRO A 540 19.47 3.25 -32.90
CA PRO A 540 18.96 4.47 -33.52
C PRO A 540 17.80 5.08 -32.73
N TYR A 541 18.00 6.30 -32.25
CA TYR A 541 17.00 7.13 -31.57
C TYR A 541 16.08 7.79 -32.62
N ILE A 542 14.80 7.40 -32.69
CA ILE A 542 13.82 8.09 -33.54
C ILE A 542 13.29 9.32 -32.79
N ALA A 543 13.94 10.46 -32.99
CA ALA A 543 13.48 11.74 -32.46
C ALA A 543 12.29 12.28 -33.27
N ILE A 544 11.13 12.39 -32.63
CA ILE A 544 10.03 13.22 -33.16
C ILE A 544 10.40 14.69 -32.89
N LYS A 545 10.65 15.45 -33.96
CA LYS A 545 10.94 16.89 -33.86
C LYS A 545 9.68 17.66 -33.46
N LEU A 546 9.69 18.24 -32.26
CA LEU A 546 8.97 19.48 -31.99
C LEU A 546 9.96 20.64 -32.15
N SER A 547 9.55 21.67 -32.88
CA SER A 547 10.38 22.82 -33.23
C SER A 547 9.99 24.03 -32.38
N ASP A 548 10.86 24.42 -31.43
CA ASP A 548 10.78 25.72 -30.79
C ASP A 548 11.47 26.80 -31.64
N PRO A 549 10.95 28.05 -31.67
CA PRO A 549 11.53 29.14 -32.44
C PRO A 549 12.78 29.73 -31.76
N ALA A 550 13.74 30.15 -32.58
CA ALA A 550 15.01 30.70 -32.12
C ALA A 550 14.84 32.07 -31.42
N GLN A 551 15.65 32.29 -30.37
CA GLN A 551 16.07 33.63 -29.98
C GLN A 551 17.28 34.00 -30.84
N ASP A 552 17.27 35.20 -31.41
CA ASP A 552 18.42 35.80 -32.08
C ASP A 552 18.70 37.17 -31.45
N GLN A 553 19.97 37.48 -31.16
CA GLN A 553 20.37 38.73 -30.52
C GLN A 553 21.18 39.58 -31.51
N THR A 554 20.77 40.83 -31.75
CA THR A 554 21.68 41.87 -32.26
C THR A 554 21.29 43.28 -31.81
N THR A 555 22.07 43.78 -30.83
CA THR A 555 22.51 45.17 -30.60
C THR A 555 21.88 46.36 -31.35
N SER A 556 21.42 47.38 -30.60
CA SER A 556 22.01 48.76 -30.51
C SER A 556 21.05 49.98 -30.51
N SER A 557 21.47 51.02 -29.76
CA SER A 557 21.12 52.46 -29.78
C SER A 557 19.66 52.97 -29.62
N ILE A 558 19.42 53.61 -28.46
CA ILE A 558 18.94 55.00 -28.24
C ILE A 558 17.93 55.59 -29.26
N ASP A 559 16.70 55.92 -28.81
CA ASP A 559 16.22 57.31 -28.69
C ASP A 559 14.83 57.46 -28.01
N GLU A 560 14.53 58.66 -27.49
CA GLU A 560 13.21 59.00 -26.92
C GLU A 560 12.16 59.35 -28.01
N LYS A 561 10.89 58.97 -27.82
CA LYS A 561 9.74 59.92 -27.79
C LYS A 561 8.36 59.29 -27.58
N GLN A 562 7.46 60.13 -27.08
CA GLN A 562 6.02 59.91 -26.93
C GLN A 562 5.30 59.83 -28.29
N HIS A 563 4.25 59.01 -28.41
CA HIS A 563 2.89 59.54 -28.61
C HIS A 563 1.77 58.49 -28.53
N SER A 564 0.58 58.99 -28.20
CA SER A 564 -0.72 58.31 -28.22
C SER A 564 -1.23 58.13 -29.65
N ILE A 565 -2.10 57.13 -29.91
CA ILE A 565 -3.45 57.35 -30.46
C ILE A 565 -4.31 56.07 -30.48
N LYS A 566 -5.59 56.30 -30.20
CA LYS A 566 -6.82 55.48 -30.24
C LYS A 566 -6.95 54.35 -31.29
N CYS A 567 -7.90 53.45 -31.00
CA CYS A 567 -8.91 53.04 -31.98
C CYS A 567 -10.34 53.29 -31.44
N ASP A 568 -11.10 54.16 -32.12
CA ASP A 568 -12.57 54.13 -32.16
C ASP A 568 -13.00 52.89 -33.03
N GLY A 569 -14.23 52.36 -33.12
CA GLY A 569 -15.56 52.76 -32.63
C GLY A 569 -16.65 52.39 -33.67
N ASN A 570 -17.85 51.99 -33.22
CA ASN A 570 -19.08 51.65 -33.98
C ASN A 570 -19.18 50.27 -34.69
N GLY A 571 -20.34 49.58 -34.66
CA GLY A 571 -21.56 49.82 -33.88
C GLY A 571 -22.87 49.20 -34.44
N SER A 572 -23.98 49.41 -33.72
CA SER A 572 -25.41 49.21 -34.10
C SER A 572 -25.97 47.77 -34.10
N LEU A 573 -27.17 47.44 -33.54
CA LEU A 573 -28.20 48.24 -32.82
C LEU A 573 -29.07 47.34 -31.90
N ALA A 574 -29.72 47.94 -30.88
CA ALA A 574 -30.77 47.37 -30.01
C ALA A 574 -32.18 47.92 -30.42
N PRO A 575 -33.32 47.94 -29.65
CA PRO A 575 -33.58 47.89 -28.18
C PRO A 575 -34.55 46.74 -27.75
N GLY A 576 -35.00 46.52 -26.50
CA GLY A 576 -34.88 47.15 -25.16
C GLY A 576 -35.25 46.08 -24.09
N LEU A 577 -35.80 46.32 -22.88
CA LEU A 577 -36.12 47.49 -22.03
C LEU A 577 -36.38 46.98 -20.57
N ASP A 578 -36.23 47.85 -19.55
CA ASP A 578 -36.57 47.66 -18.10
C ASP A 578 -35.96 46.44 -17.34
N GLY A 579 -35.59 46.48 -16.05
CA GLY A 579 -35.55 47.54 -15.05
C GLY A 579 -35.91 47.00 -13.64
N HIS A 580 -34.99 47.01 -12.66
CA HIS A 580 -35.24 47.26 -11.21
C HIS A 580 -33.99 46.98 -10.32
N HIS A 581 -33.74 47.88 -9.37
CA HIS A 581 -32.76 47.76 -8.28
C HIS A 581 -33.27 46.88 -7.12
N TYR A 582 -32.36 46.34 -6.30
CA TYR A 582 -32.21 46.74 -4.88
C TYR A 582 -30.90 46.20 -4.27
N TRP A 583 -30.18 47.09 -3.58
CA TRP A 583 -29.15 46.75 -2.57
C TRP A 583 -29.77 46.97 -1.19
N LEU A 584 -29.33 46.24 -0.16
CA LEU A 584 -29.26 46.75 1.22
C LEU A 584 -28.40 45.87 2.12
N SER A 585 -27.70 46.52 3.05
CA SER A 585 -26.79 45.95 4.04
C SER A 585 -26.98 46.64 5.40
N ALA A 586 -26.90 45.90 6.51
CA ALA A 586 -26.72 46.41 7.88
C ALA A 586 -26.29 45.23 8.81
N THR A 587 -25.13 45.20 9.46
CA THR A 587 -24.64 45.87 10.70
C THR A 587 -25.21 45.40 12.05
N LEU A 588 -24.28 45.12 12.97
CA LEU A 588 -24.43 44.76 14.40
C LEU A 588 -24.90 45.93 15.28
N SER A 589 -25.36 45.63 16.52
CA SER A 589 -25.02 46.39 17.76
C SER A 589 -25.56 45.74 19.06
N LEU A 590 -25.03 46.22 20.20
CA LEU A 590 -25.57 46.23 21.60
C LEU A 590 -25.10 45.11 22.57
N PRO A 591 -25.07 45.37 23.91
CA PRO A 591 -24.28 46.43 24.58
C PRO A 591 -23.65 46.02 25.95
N THR A 592 -22.82 46.88 26.55
CA THR A 592 -22.47 46.92 27.99
C THR A 592 -23.48 47.79 28.78
N PRO A 593 -23.61 47.68 30.13
CA PRO A 593 -22.70 48.25 31.15
C PRO A 593 -22.49 47.29 32.37
N ASP A 594 -21.73 47.60 33.44
CA ASP A 594 -20.93 48.78 33.88
C ASP A 594 -19.50 48.32 34.27
#